data_AF-A0A7K6BPS5-F1
#
_entry.id   AF-A0A7K6BPS5-F1
#
_cell.length_a   1.000
_cell.length_b   1.000
_cell.length_c   1.000
_cell.angle_alpha   90.00
_cell.angle_beta   90.00
_cell.angle_gamma   90.00
#
_symmetry.space_group_name_H-M   'P 1'
#
loop_
_entity.id
_entity.type
_entity.pdbx_description
1 polymer ?
#
loop_
_entity_poly.entity_id
_entity_poly.type
_entity_poly.pdbx_seq_one_letter_code
_entity_poly.pdbx_strand_id
1 'polypeptide(L)'
;ESATAFGCLMSDMWLGQFDYVSPEAFHSVFGKRYPTFSRRTQHDAQEFLICVLDDLHEAFKEVRAQLWRFQLTGAGASRGSGSGTSIITQLFEGQLSYGITCLKCKTITDRPESFRVLSLPIPSTSVCSLQDCLECFFQPDTLTRNNQIHCYWCGTNQDATVKATITKAPQIIIFHLKRVAWQDKHRRKLSTTVCYPLSHLNLSPYSATFSCNNAEYSLCAVVNHAGDLDYGHYTAFCKHSVSKHWYSFDDAQVTKIPESAVQADTAYLLFY
;
A
#
# COMPACT_ATOMS: atom_id res chain seq x y z
N GLU A 1 -16.93 9.92 12.50
CA GLU A 1 -16.35 11.29 12.44
C GLU A 1 -15.21 11.38 11.43
N SER A 2 -14.12 10.59 11.51
CA SER A 2 -12.99 10.67 10.58
C SER A 2 -13.39 10.58 9.11
N ALA A 3 -14.23 9.61 8.73
CA ALA A 3 -14.70 9.44 7.36
C ALA A 3 -15.55 10.62 6.86
N THR A 4 -16.33 11.25 7.74
CA THR A 4 -17.12 12.45 7.40
C THR A 4 -16.21 13.64 7.15
N ALA A 5 -15.23 13.87 8.04
CA ALA A 5 -14.26 14.95 7.87
C ALA A 5 -13.40 14.76 6.60
N PHE A 6 -13.01 13.52 6.30
CA PHE A 6 -12.35 13.17 5.05
C PHE A 6 -13.23 13.46 3.83
N GLY A 7 -14.52 13.09 3.88
CA GLY A 7 -15.48 13.37 2.82
C GLY A 7 -15.67 14.87 2.56
N CYS A 8 -15.74 15.69 3.61
CA CYS A 8 -15.81 17.16 3.47
C CYS A 8 -14.54 17.71 2.82
N LEU A 9 -13.36 17.30 3.29
CA LEU A 9 -12.08 17.71 2.70
C LEU A 9 -12.00 17.36 1.21
N MET A 10 -12.39 16.15 0.84
CA MET A 10 -12.45 15.72 -0.55
C MET A 10 -13.45 16.57 -1.36
N SER A 11 -14.64 16.86 -0.82
CA SER A 11 -15.60 17.73 -1.50
C SER A 11 -15.00 19.11 -1.78
N ASP A 12 -14.38 19.74 -0.79
CA ASP A 12 -13.80 21.08 -0.91
C ASP A 12 -12.67 21.12 -1.96
N MET A 13 -11.83 20.08 -1.99
CA MET A 13 -10.75 19.95 -2.98
C MET A 13 -11.27 19.78 -4.42
N TRP A 14 -12.38 19.06 -4.61
CA TRP A 14 -12.88 18.70 -5.95
C TRP A 14 -13.89 19.71 -6.52
N LEU A 15 -14.44 20.61 -5.70
CA LEU A 15 -15.36 21.66 -6.17
C LEU A 15 -14.66 22.77 -6.97
N GLY A 16 -13.33 22.89 -6.89
CA GLY A 16 -12.56 23.90 -7.63
C GLY A 16 -12.84 25.34 -7.20
N GLN A 17 -13.39 25.54 -6.00
CA GLN A 17 -13.71 26.86 -5.45
C GLN A 17 -12.52 27.56 -4.80
N PHE A 18 -11.49 26.80 -4.43
CA PHE A 18 -10.33 27.27 -3.70
C PHE A 18 -9.05 26.81 -4.39
N ASP A 19 -8.02 27.66 -4.34
CA ASP A 19 -6.68 27.29 -4.85
C ASP A 19 -6.00 26.26 -3.94
N TYR A 20 -6.30 26.28 -2.65
CA TYR A 20 -5.86 25.30 -1.66
C TYR A 20 -6.90 25.15 -0.54
N VAL A 21 -6.90 24.01 0.16
CA VAL A 21 -7.83 23.69 1.25
C VAL A 21 -7.05 23.25 2.49
N SER A 22 -7.39 23.80 3.66
CA SER A 22 -6.76 23.40 4.93
C SER A 22 -7.37 22.08 5.45
N PRO A 23 -6.55 21.04 5.73
CA PRO A 23 -7.04 19.77 6.24
C PRO A 23 -7.25 19.76 7.77
N GLU A 24 -7.25 20.92 8.44
CA GLU A 24 -7.23 21.02 9.92
C GLU A 24 -8.41 20.28 10.59
N ALA A 25 -9.60 20.34 10.02
CA ALA A 25 -10.77 19.62 10.54
C ALA A 25 -10.55 18.10 10.50
N PHE A 26 -10.03 17.58 9.39
CA PHE A 26 -9.69 16.16 9.25
C PHE A 26 -8.55 15.78 10.20
N HIS A 27 -7.46 16.56 10.22
CA HIS A 27 -6.31 16.33 11.09
C HIS A 27 -6.69 16.32 12.58
N SER A 28 -7.58 17.22 13.03
CA SER A 28 -8.05 17.29 14.41
C SER A 28 -8.82 16.02 14.82
N VAL A 29 -9.73 15.55 13.96
CA VAL A 29 -10.51 14.33 14.22
C VAL A 29 -9.63 13.09 14.16
N PHE A 30 -8.74 13.02 13.17
CA PHE A 30 -7.83 11.90 12.98
C PHE A 30 -6.82 11.78 14.13
N GLY A 31 -6.26 12.91 14.58
CA GLY A 31 -5.30 12.96 15.69
C GLY A 31 -5.89 12.45 17.02
N LYS A 32 -7.18 12.67 17.28
CA LYS A 32 -7.86 12.11 18.48
C LYS A 32 -7.83 10.58 18.50
N ARG A 33 -7.91 9.94 17.33
CA ARG A 33 -7.91 8.48 17.18
C ARG A 33 -6.51 7.90 17.09
N TYR A 34 -5.59 8.63 16.48
CA TYR A 34 -4.18 8.29 16.38
C TYR A 34 -3.32 9.38 17.01
N PRO A 35 -3.12 9.36 18.35
CA PRO A 35 -2.39 10.41 19.07
C PRO A 35 -0.97 10.67 18.56
N THR A 36 -0.34 9.68 17.92
CA THR A 36 0.97 9.82 17.26
C THR A 36 0.96 10.96 16.24
N PHE A 37 -0.10 11.10 15.44
CA PHE A 37 -0.24 12.15 14.42
C PHE A 37 -0.83 13.45 14.95
N SER A 38 -1.20 13.54 16.24
CA SER A 38 -1.66 14.81 16.83
C SER A 38 -0.52 15.81 17.01
N ARG A 39 0.72 15.30 17.14
CA ARG A 39 1.90 16.13 17.32
C ARG A 39 2.31 16.71 15.97
N ARG A 40 2.73 17.97 15.95
CA ARG A 40 3.26 18.63 14.74
C ARG A 40 4.71 18.22 14.47
N THR A 41 4.95 16.91 14.46
CA THR A 41 6.22 16.26 14.13
C THR A 41 6.14 15.66 12.74
N GLN A 42 7.29 15.32 12.17
CA GLN A 42 7.29 14.58 10.91
C GLN A 42 6.93 13.12 11.14
N HIS A 43 6.25 12.53 10.16
CA HIS A 43 5.73 11.17 10.23
C HIS A 43 5.93 10.45 8.90
N ASP A 44 5.93 9.13 8.95
CA ASP A 44 6.02 8.30 7.76
C ASP A 44 4.70 8.31 6.99
N ALA A 45 4.74 8.74 5.73
CA ALA A 45 3.56 8.78 4.86
C ALA A 45 2.91 7.39 4.66
N GLN A 46 3.70 6.30 4.74
CA GLN A 46 3.19 4.94 4.63
C GLN A 46 2.37 4.54 5.86
N GLU A 47 2.85 4.88 7.06
CA GLU A 47 2.14 4.63 8.31
C GLU A 47 0.83 5.42 8.35
N PHE A 48 0.91 6.72 8.01
CA PHE A 48 -0.27 7.58 7.90
C PHE A 48 -1.31 7.02 6.93
N LEU A 49 -0.88 6.59 5.74
CA LEU A 49 -1.76 6.01 4.72
C LEU A 49 -2.48 4.76 5.22
N ILE A 50 -1.78 3.84 5.89
CA ILE A 50 -2.39 2.63 6.44
C ILE A 50 -3.47 2.99 7.46
N CYS A 51 -3.16 3.88 8.40
CA CYS A 51 -4.12 4.32 9.40
C CYS A 51 -5.36 4.99 8.77
N VAL A 52 -5.19 5.81 7.73
CA VAL A 52 -6.31 6.43 7.01
C VAL A 52 -7.16 5.37 6.31
N LEU A 53 -6.55 4.42 5.59
CA LEU A 53 -7.29 3.35 4.90
C LEU A 53 -8.06 2.45 5.88
N ASP A 54 -7.48 2.14 7.03
CA ASP A 54 -8.10 1.33 8.08
C ASP A 54 -9.30 2.06 8.70
N ASP A 55 -9.17 3.35 8.98
CA ASP A 55 -10.26 4.17 9.51
C ASP A 55 -11.43 4.30 8.53
N LEU A 56 -11.13 4.52 7.25
CA LEU A 56 -12.15 4.56 6.19
C LEU A 56 -12.80 3.18 6.01
N HIS A 57 -12.01 2.11 6.08
CA HIS A 57 -12.50 0.74 5.97
C HIS A 57 -13.54 0.42 7.04
N GLU A 58 -13.21 0.68 8.31
CA GLU A 58 -14.12 0.41 9.44
C GLU A 58 -15.36 1.31 9.38
N ALA A 59 -15.21 2.60 9.06
CA ALA A 59 -16.35 3.51 8.92
C ALA A 59 -17.34 3.03 7.84
N PHE A 60 -16.85 2.57 6.69
CA PHE A 60 -17.71 2.10 5.60
C PHE A 60 -18.28 0.69 5.85
N LYS A 61 -17.63 -0.16 6.65
CA LYS A 61 -18.20 -1.42 7.12
C LYS A 61 -19.41 -1.20 8.03
N GLU A 62 -19.29 -0.27 8.97
CA GLU A 62 -20.37 0.06 9.91
C GLU A 62 -21.62 0.55 9.16
N VAL A 63 -21.45 1.46 8.19
CA VAL A 63 -22.55 1.96 7.35
C VAL A 63 -23.25 0.82 6.62
N ARG A 64 -22.51 -0.11 6.01
CA ARG A 64 -23.11 -1.29 5.36
C ARG A 64 -23.88 -2.13 6.38
N ALA A 65 -23.27 -2.47 7.51
CA ALA A 65 -23.91 -3.28 8.54
C ALA A 65 -25.20 -2.64 9.08
N GLN A 66 -25.23 -1.31 9.24
CA GLN A 66 -26.42 -0.56 9.61
C GLN A 66 -27.50 -0.63 8.52
N LEU A 67 -27.15 -0.38 7.25
CA LEU A 67 -28.09 -0.49 6.12
C LEU A 67 -28.70 -1.90 6.01
N TRP A 68 -27.89 -2.95 6.19
CA TRP A 68 -28.38 -4.33 6.23
C TRP A 68 -29.36 -4.57 7.38
N ARG A 69 -29.08 -4.04 8.57
CA ARG A 69 -29.96 -4.15 9.75
C ARG A 69 -31.28 -3.40 9.56
N PHE A 70 -31.27 -2.26 8.85
CA PHE A 70 -32.49 -1.52 8.50
C PHE A 70 -33.35 -2.25 7.46
N GLN A 71 -32.75 -3.00 6.52
CA GLN A 71 -33.48 -3.77 5.51
C GLN A 71 -34.09 -5.09 6.05
N LEU A 72 -33.50 -5.68 7.10
CA LEU A 72 -33.93 -6.95 7.68
C LEU A 72 -35.11 -6.85 8.66
N THR A 73 -35.69 -5.67 8.88
CA THR A 73 -36.94 -5.52 9.66
C THR A 73 -38.19 -6.01 8.90
N GLY A 74 -38.05 -6.48 7.65
CA GLY A 74 -39.17 -6.93 6.81
C GLY A 74 -39.29 -8.43 6.49
N ALA A 75 -38.26 -9.27 6.63
CA ALA A 75 -38.38 -10.72 6.37
C ALA A 75 -37.20 -11.54 6.91
N GLY A 76 -37.52 -12.61 7.66
CA GLY A 76 -36.73 -13.83 7.89
C GLY A 76 -35.21 -13.72 7.96
N ALA A 77 -34.65 -13.62 9.17
CA ALA A 77 -33.22 -13.60 9.42
C ALA A 77 -32.53 -14.92 9.01
N SER A 78 -31.83 -14.92 7.89
CA SER A 78 -30.63 -15.75 7.75
C SER A 78 -29.46 -14.99 8.37
N ARG A 79 -28.74 -15.63 9.31
CA ARG A 79 -27.53 -15.09 9.95
C ARG A 79 -26.35 -15.09 8.97
N GLY A 80 -26.51 -14.40 7.84
CA GLY A 80 -25.41 -14.07 6.96
C GLY A 80 -24.48 -13.12 7.69
N SER A 81 -23.33 -13.64 8.15
CA SER A 81 -22.18 -12.85 8.59
C SER A 81 -21.98 -11.72 7.58
N GLY A 82 -22.28 -10.49 7.98
CA GLY A 82 -22.09 -9.32 7.13
C GLY A 82 -20.63 -9.28 6.72
N SER A 83 -20.35 -9.68 5.49
CA SER A 83 -19.01 -9.73 4.91
C SER A 83 -18.28 -8.45 5.28
N GLY A 84 -17.16 -8.57 6.00
CA GLY A 84 -16.31 -7.47 6.49
C GLY A 84 -15.61 -6.71 5.36
N THR A 85 -16.31 -6.45 4.28
CA THR A 85 -15.85 -5.79 3.07
C THR A 85 -16.39 -4.37 3.00
N SER A 86 -15.63 -3.47 2.41
CA SER A 86 -15.97 -2.07 2.15
C SER A 86 -15.47 -1.68 0.77
N ILE A 87 -15.72 -0.43 0.35
CA ILE A 87 -15.07 0.10 -0.85
C ILE A 87 -13.53 0.02 -0.75
N ILE A 88 -12.96 0.18 0.45
CA ILE A 88 -11.50 0.07 0.66
C ILE A 88 -10.98 -1.33 0.33
N THR A 89 -11.71 -2.39 0.70
CA THR A 89 -11.30 -3.78 0.38
C THR A 89 -11.54 -4.14 -1.09
N GLN A 90 -12.48 -3.45 -1.75
CA GLN A 90 -12.71 -3.64 -3.18
C GLN A 90 -11.61 -2.99 -4.01
N LEU A 91 -11.19 -1.78 -3.61
CA LEU A 91 -10.19 -1.00 -4.33
C LEU A 91 -8.76 -1.44 -4.02
N PHE A 92 -8.39 -1.53 -2.74
CA PHE A 92 -6.98 -1.61 -2.32
C PHE A 92 -6.54 -2.99 -1.79
N GLU A 93 -7.48 -3.88 -1.45
CA GLU A 93 -7.10 -5.16 -0.82
C GLU A 93 -6.77 -6.26 -1.84
N GLY A 94 -5.47 -6.56 -1.92
CA GLY A 94 -4.93 -7.73 -2.59
C GLY A 94 -4.70 -8.90 -1.63
N GLN A 95 -4.39 -10.07 -2.20
CA GLN A 95 -4.00 -11.26 -1.44
C GLN A 95 -2.73 -11.88 -1.99
N LEU A 96 -1.83 -12.23 -1.09
CA LEU A 96 -0.67 -13.06 -1.31
C LEU A 96 -0.94 -14.48 -0.78
N SER A 97 -0.28 -15.47 -1.37
CA SER A 97 -0.06 -16.79 -0.76
C SER A 97 1.43 -17.00 -0.57
N TYR A 98 1.85 -17.25 0.67
CA TYR A 98 3.20 -17.68 1.00
C TYR A 98 3.27 -19.20 1.01
N GLY A 99 3.85 -19.77 -0.05
CA GLY A 99 4.13 -21.20 -0.15
C GLY A 99 5.36 -21.55 0.66
N ILE A 100 5.17 -22.26 1.79
CA ILE A 100 6.22 -22.71 2.68
C ILE A 100 6.53 -24.18 2.38
N THR A 101 7.72 -24.44 1.86
CA THR A 101 8.20 -25.79 1.51
C THR A 101 9.21 -26.27 2.54
N CYS A 102 8.86 -27.30 3.31
CA CYS A 102 9.79 -27.93 4.26
C CYS A 102 10.94 -28.60 3.50
N LEU A 103 12.20 -28.29 3.83
CA LEU A 103 13.34 -28.87 3.12
C LEU A 103 13.61 -30.33 3.46
N LYS A 104 13.08 -30.83 4.60
CA LYS A 104 13.20 -32.23 5.03
C LYS A 104 12.14 -33.14 4.39
N CYS A 105 10.86 -32.89 4.63
CA CYS A 105 9.77 -33.75 4.14
C CYS A 105 9.15 -33.30 2.82
N LYS A 106 9.56 -32.15 2.28
CA LYS A 106 9.05 -31.55 1.03
C LYS A 106 7.56 -31.20 1.01
N THR A 107 6.86 -31.30 2.15
CA THR A 107 5.49 -30.82 2.26
C THR A 107 5.43 -29.31 2.05
N ILE A 108 4.48 -28.89 1.23
CA ILE A 108 4.16 -27.49 0.96
C ILE A 108 2.96 -27.09 1.82
N THR A 109 3.00 -25.91 2.40
CA THR A 109 1.89 -25.30 3.14
C THR A 109 1.73 -23.86 2.69
N ASP A 110 0.54 -23.52 2.22
CA ASP A 110 0.20 -22.16 1.81
C ASP A 110 -0.34 -21.35 2.98
N ARG A 111 0.17 -20.13 3.15
CA ARG A 111 -0.35 -19.15 4.09
C ARG A 111 -0.87 -17.93 3.34
N PRO A 112 -2.21 -17.73 3.26
CA PRO A 112 -2.76 -16.54 2.65
C PRO A 112 -2.55 -15.32 3.55
N GLU A 113 -2.25 -14.17 2.96
CA GLU A 113 -2.11 -12.89 3.64
C GLU A 113 -2.73 -11.77 2.79
N SER A 114 -3.59 -10.95 3.39
CA SER A 114 -4.15 -9.77 2.74
C SER A 114 -3.19 -8.58 2.86
N PHE A 115 -3.12 -7.75 1.83
CA PHE A 115 -2.34 -6.52 1.85
C PHE A 115 -3.10 -5.34 1.22
N ARG A 116 -2.81 -4.13 1.68
CA ARG A 116 -3.24 -2.85 1.05
C ARG A 116 -2.07 -2.08 0.43
N VAL A 117 -0.87 -2.30 0.96
CA VAL A 117 0.38 -1.70 0.51
C VAL A 117 1.44 -2.80 0.46
N LEU A 118 2.08 -2.99 -0.70
CA LEU A 118 3.23 -3.89 -0.83
C LEU A 118 4.52 -3.13 -0.58
N SER A 119 5.21 -3.47 0.51
CA SER A 119 6.48 -2.84 0.86
C SER A 119 7.64 -3.62 0.24
N LEU A 120 8.17 -3.11 -0.86
CA LEU A 120 9.20 -3.75 -1.68
C LEU A 120 10.61 -3.45 -1.15
N PRO A 121 11.48 -4.46 -1.02
CA PRO A 121 12.90 -4.22 -0.77
C PRO A 121 13.53 -3.54 -2.00
N ILE A 122 14.53 -2.71 -1.75
CA ILE A 122 15.33 -2.10 -2.81
C ILE A 122 16.67 -2.86 -2.87
N PRO A 123 17.06 -3.42 -4.02
CA PRO A 123 18.37 -4.03 -4.20
C PRO A 123 19.51 -3.07 -3.81
N SER A 124 20.62 -3.60 -3.29
CA SER A 124 21.79 -2.80 -2.89
C SER A 124 22.62 -2.33 -4.10
N THR A 125 21.99 -1.65 -5.05
CA THR A 125 22.60 -1.05 -6.23
C THR A 125 22.35 0.47 -6.24
N SER A 126 23.11 1.21 -7.05
CA SER A 126 22.92 2.66 -7.22
C SER A 126 21.66 3.00 -8.01
N VAL A 127 21.31 2.15 -8.97
CA VAL A 127 20.12 2.27 -9.83
C VAL A 127 19.48 0.89 -9.94
N CYS A 128 18.16 0.81 -9.89
CA CYS A 128 17.38 -0.40 -10.18
C CYS A 128 16.03 -0.02 -10.79
N SER A 129 15.27 -1.01 -11.23
CA SER A 129 13.90 -0.87 -11.70
C SER A 129 12.89 -1.32 -10.62
N LEU A 130 11.63 -0.93 -10.78
CA LEU A 130 10.53 -1.45 -9.97
C LEU A 130 10.40 -2.98 -10.14
N GLN A 131 10.70 -3.49 -11.33
CA GLN A 131 10.75 -4.91 -11.63
C GLN A 131 11.82 -5.61 -10.80
N ASP A 132 13.01 -5.05 -10.65
CA ASP A 132 14.06 -5.63 -9.79
C ASP A 132 13.59 -5.70 -8.32
N CYS A 133 12.89 -4.66 -7.84
CA CYS A 133 12.31 -4.66 -6.48
C CYS A 133 11.22 -5.73 -6.31
N LEU A 134 10.38 -5.94 -7.34
CA LEU A 134 9.37 -6.99 -7.36
C LEU A 134 10.01 -8.38 -7.40
N GLU A 135 11.02 -8.58 -8.24
CA GLU A 135 11.78 -9.82 -8.31
C GLU A 135 12.41 -10.16 -6.97
N CYS A 136 13.04 -9.20 -6.29
CA CYS A 136 13.56 -9.40 -4.93
C CYS A 136 12.46 -9.76 -3.93
N PHE A 137 11.26 -9.18 -4.03
CA PHE A 137 10.15 -9.51 -3.13
C PHE A 137 9.58 -10.92 -3.36
N PHE A 138 9.49 -11.35 -4.62
CA PHE A 138 8.89 -12.63 -5.02
C PHE A 138 9.90 -13.78 -5.15
N GLN A 139 11.19 -13.49 -4.95
CA GLN A 139 12.24 -14.49 -4.92
C GLN A 139 12.03 -15.45 -3.72
N PRO A 140 12.23 -16.77 -3.89
CA PRO A 140 12.15 -17.71 -2.78
C PRO A 140 13.26 -17.45 -1.75
N ASP A 141 12.87 -17.22 -0.49
CA ASP A 141 13.78 -17.08 0.62
C ASP A 141 13.93 -18.40 1.37
N THR A 142 15.16 -18.73 1.77
CA THR A 142 15.41 -19.93 2.58
C THR A 142 15.61 -19.55 4.05
N LEU A 143 14.69 -20.00 4.88
CA LEU A 143 14.72 -19.82 6.32
C LEU A 143 15.54 -20.95 6.94
N THR A 144 16.68 -20.60 7.51
CA THR A 144 17.61 -21.54 8.14
C THR A 144 17.97 -21.10 9.56
N ARG A 145 18.55 -22.02 10.34
CA ARG A 145 19.11 -21.76 11.68
C ARG A 145 18.07 -21.15 12.64
N ASN A 146 18.21 -19.87 13.00
CA ASN A 146 17.35 -19.19 13.96
C ASN A 146 15.94 -18.88 13.41
N ASN A 147 15.76 -18.97 12.09
CA ASN A 147 14.49 -18.66 11.42
C ASN A 147 13.73 -19.93 11.00
N GLN A 148 14.13 -21.11 11.48
CA GLN A 148 13.46 -22.37 11.16
C GLN A 148 11.96 -22.33 11.50
N ILE A 149 11.14 -22.94 10.65
CA ILE A 149 9.70 -23.01 10.84
C ILE A 149 9.32 -24.38 11.39
N HIS A 150 8.37 -24.40 12.33
CA HIS A 150 7.80 -25.65 12.82
C HIS A 150 7.03 -26.38 11.70
N CYS A 151 7.50 -27.58 11.33
CA CYS A 151 6.82 -28.41 10.36
C CYS A 151 5.93 -29.43 11.09
N TYR A 152 4.61 -29.32 10.90
CA TYR A 152 3.62 -30.22 11.50
C TYR A 152 3.92 -31.70 11.22
N TRP A 153 4.32 -32.03 9.99
CA TRP A 153 4.60 -33.40 9.56
C TRP A 153 5.92 -33.96 10.12
N CYS A 154 6.92 -33.11 10.37
CA CYS A 154 8.18 -33.53 11.01
C CYS A 154 8.13 -33.44 12.54
N GLY A 155 7.10 -32.83 13.12
CA GLY A 155 6.96 -32.57 14.56
C GLY A 155 8.06 -31.67 15.16
N THR A 156 8.86 -31.00 14.32
CA THR A 156 10.08 -30.28 14.73
C THR A 156 10.29 -29.06 13.84
N ASN A 157 11.13 -28.13 14.29
CA ASN A 157 11.55 -26.99 13.48
C ASN A 157 12.48 -27.47 12.36
N GLN A 158 12.21 -27.03 11.14
CA GLN A 158 12.93 -27.43 9.94
C GLN A 158 13.30 -26.21 9.11
N ASP A 159 14.38 -26.33 8.36
CA ASP A 159 14.69 -25.37 7.31
C ASP A 159 13.57 -25.43 6.25
N ALA A 160 13.16 -24.27 5.76
CA ALA A 160 12.06 -24.16 4.81
C ALA A 160 12.34 -23.08 3.77
N THR A 161 11.87 -23.28 2.55
CA THR A 161 11.83 -22.22 1.55
C THR A 161 10.46 -21.57 1.56
N VAL A 162 10.41 -20.24 1.56
CA VAL A 162 9.18 -19.44 1.53
C VAL A 162 9.16 -18.65 0.24
N LYS A 163 8.05 -18.71 -0.49
CA LYS A 163 7.86 -17.94 -1.72
C LYS A 163 6.49 -17.25 -1.68
N ALA A 164 6.47 -15.93 -1.88
CA ALA A 164 5.24 -15.19 -2.07
C ALA A 164 4.70 -15.35 -3.50
N THR A 165 3.38 -15.33 -3.66
CA THR A 165 2.70 -15.28 -4.96
C THR A 165 1.43 -14.44 -4.83
N ILE A 166 1.07 -13.67 -5.86
CA ILE A 166 -0.18 -12.90 -5.88
C ILE A 166 -1.32 -13.84 -6.27
N THR A 167 -2.29 -14.04 -5.37
CA THR A 167 -3.51 -14.83 -5.62
C THR A 167 -4.68 -13.95 -6.04
N LYS A 168 -4.72 -12.70 -5.55
CA LYS A 168 -5.68 -11.66 -5.94
C LYS A 168 -4.96 -10.32 -6.03
N ALA A 169 -4.94 -9.70 -7.20
CA ALA A 169 -4.45 -8.34 -7.37
C ALA A 169 -5.56 -7.32 -7.02
N PRO A 170 -5.25 -6.21 -6.31
CA PRO A 170 -6.22 -5.16 -6.01
C PRO A 170 -6.52 -4.30 -7.24
N GLN A 171 -7.61 -3.55 -7.25
CA GLN A 171 -7.90 -2.63 -8.37
C GLN A 171 -6.92 -1.46 -8.41
N ILE A 172 -6.50 -0.97 -7.25
CA ILE A 172 -5.44 0.02 -7.07
C ILE A 172 -4.34 -0.64 -6.24
N ILE A 173 -3.15 -0.75 -6.79
CA ILE A 173 -2.00 -1.33 -6.10
C ILE A 173 -1.05 -0.24 -5.64
N ILE A 174 -0.64 -0.30 -4.37
CA ILE A 174 0.25 0.68 -3.77
C ILE A 174 1.57 -0.01 -3.44
N PHE A 175 2.65 0.46 -4.06
CA PHE A 175 3.99 0.02 -3.72
C PHE A 175 4.66 1.03 -2.81
N HIS A 176 5.16 0.55 -1.69
CA HIS A 176 6.06 1.28 -0.81
C HIS A 176 7.49 0.83 -1.07
N LEU A 177 8.37 1.75 -1.45
CA LEU A 177 9.79 1.47 -1.63
C LEU A 177 10.49 1.56 -0.27
N LYS A 178 10.98 0.43 0.26
CA LYS A 178 11.66 0.34 1.57
C LYS A 178 13.02 1.05 1.53
N ARG A 179 12.99 2.38 1.53
CA ARG A 179 14.19 3.23 1.51
C ARG A 179 14.92 3.27 2.84
N VAL A 180 14.35 2.75 3.92
CA VAL A 180 15.05 2.71 5.21
C VAL A 180 15.69 1.34 5.40
N ALA A 181 17.02 1.30 5.37
CA ALA A 181 17.79 0.09 5.62
C ALA A 181 18.66 0.25 6.87
N TRP A 182 18.86 -0.86 7.58
CA TRP A 182 19.87 -0.94 8.62
C TRP A 182 21.21 -1.25 7.97
N GLN A 183 22.18 -0.35 8.14
CA GLN A 183 23.56 -0.56 7.76
C GLN A 183 24.41 -0.48 9.03
N ASP A 184 25.04 -1.59 9.39
CA ASP A 184 25.75 -1.79 10.66
C ASP A 184 24.86 -1.56 11.90
N LYS A 185 24.96 -0.38 12.51
CA LYS A 185 24.24 0.03 13.74
C LYS A 185 23.39 1.28 13.55
N HIS A 186 23.34 1.84 12.35
CA HIS A 186 22.58 3.05 12.06
C HIS A 186 21.54 2.77 10.97
N ARG A 187 20.39 3.41 11.10
CA ARG A 187 19.40 3.45 10.02
C ARG A 187 19.88 4.47 9.01
N ARG A 188 19.83 4.12 7.72
CA ARG A 188 20.14 5.04 6.63
C ARG A 188 19.03 5.02 5.59
N LYS A 189 18.78 6.19 4.99
CA LYS A 189 17.91 6.31 3.83
C LYS A 189 18.68 5.94 2.56
N LEU A 190 18.13 5.03 1.77
CA LEU A 190 18.61 4.62 0.47
C LEU A 190 18.25 5.68 -0.56
N SER A 191 19.29 6.26 -1.16
CA SER A 191 19.18 7.21 -2.28
C SER A 191 19.21 6.52 -3.64
N THR A 192 18.97 5.20 -3.69
CA THR A 192 18.93 4.43 -4.94
C THR A 192 17.86 4.99 -5.86
N THR A 193 18.22 5.27 -7.11
CA THR A 193 17.27 5.62 -8.17
C THR A 193 16.48 4.37 -8.54
N VAL A 194 15.17 4.39 -8.32
CA VAL A 194 14.26 3.30 -8.70
C VAL A 194 13.47 3.75 -9.92
N CYS A 195 13.72 3.11 -11.06
CA CYS A 195 13.00 3.38 -12.29
C CYS A 195 11.66 2.65 -12.32
N TYR A 196 10.54 3.36 -12.48
CA TYR A 196 9.21 2.75 -12.51
C TYR A 196 8.43 3.09 -13.80
N PRO A 197 7.66 2.14 -14.36
CA PRO A 197 6.91 2.35 -15.60
C PRO A 197 5.67 3.21 -15.36
N LEU A 198 5.45 4.27 -16.15
CA LEU A 198 4.27 5.14 -15.96
C LEU A 198 2.96 4.49 -16.46
N SER A 199 3.07 3.46 -17.30
CA SER A 199 1.98 2.66 -17.85
C SER A 199 2.46 1.24 -18.12
N HIS A 200 1.53 0.33 -18.38
CA HIS A 200 1.84 -1.04 -18.80
C HIS A 200 2.63 -1.86 -17.76
N LEU A 201 2.41 -1.61 -16.46
CA LEU A 201 2.99 -2.44 -15.39
C LEU A 201 2.30 -3.80 -15.37
N ASN A 202 3.07 -4.84 -15.67
CA ASN A 202 2.60 -6.23 -15.69
C ASN A 202 3.01 -6.99 -14.42
N LEU A 203 2.02 -7.50 -13.68
CA LEU A 203 2.23 -8.32 -12.48
C LEU A 203 2.02 -9.83 -12.72
N SER A 204 1.72 -10.24 -13.95
CA SER A 204 1.48 -11.65 -14.29
C SER A 204 2.64 -12.60 -13.91
N PRO A 205 3.93 -12.22 -13.99
CA PRO A 205 5.03 -13.10 -13.58
C PRO A 205 4.99 -13.51 -12.10
N TYR A 206 4.33 -12.72 -11.26
CA TYR A 206 4.26 -12.91 -9.82
C TYR A 206 2.94 -13.50 -9.35
N SER A 207 2.00 -13.77 -10.27
CA SER A 207 0.69 -14.30 -9.95
C SER A 207 0.58 -15.80 -10.20
N ALA A 208 -0.10 -16.50 -9.29
CA ALA A 208 -0.37 -17.93 -9.40
C ALA A 208 -1.62 -18.24 -10.25
N THR A 209 -2.49 -17.26 -10.48
CA THR A 209 -3.80 -17.44 -11.10
C THR A 209 -3.86 -16.80 -12.48
N PHE A 210 -4.36 -17.55 -13.47
CA PHE A 210 -4.60 -17.05 -14.83
C PHE A 210 -5.55 -15.83 -14.88
N SER A 211 -6.37 -15.63 -13.85
CA SER A 211 -7.27 -14.46 -13.73
C SER A 211 -6.54 -13.12 -13.60
N CYS A 212 -5.24 -13.13 -13.28
CA CYS A 212 -4.42 -11.93 -13.12
C CYS A 212 -3.63 -11.60 -14.39
N ASN A 213 -3.66 -12.47 -15.41
CA ASN A 213 -2.72 -12.43 -16.54
C ASN A 213 -2.88 -11.22 -17.46
N ASN A 214 -3.95 -10.44 -17.32
CA ASN A 214 -4.21 -9.23 -18.10
C ASN A 214 -4.39 -7.97 -17.23
N ALA A 215 -4.05 -8.02 -15.94
CA ALA A 215 -4.13 -6.84 -15.08
C ALA A 215 -2.94 -5.94 -15.36
N GLU A 216 -3.17 -4.96 -16.23
CA GLU A 216 -2.20 -3.95 -16.61
C GLU A 216 -2.44 -2.67 -15.80
N TYR A 217 -1.42 -2.22 -15.08
CA TYR A 217 -1.54 -1.03 -14.24
C TYR A 217 -0.88 0.18 -14.87
N SER A 218 -1.43 1.35 -14.56
CA SER A 218 -0.89 2.64 -14.98
C SER A 218 -0.75 3.56 -13.79
N LEU A 219 0.42 4.18 -13.66
CA LEU A 219 0.72 5.04 -12.53
C LEU A 219 -0.25 6.23 -12.50
N CYS A 220 -0.88 6.44 -11.35
CA CYS A 220 -1.81 7.55 -11.14
C CYS A 220 -1.30 8.56 -10.10
N ALA A 221 -0.47 8.15 -9.15
CA ALA A 221 0.16 9.06 -8.21
C ALA A 221 1.51 8.55 -7.68
N VAL A 222 2.36 9.48 -7.26
CA VAL A 222 3.63 9.23 -6.58
C VAL A 222 3.68 10.12 -5.35
N VAL A 223 4.03 9.55 -4.20
CA VAL A 223 4.44 10.32 -3.02
C VAL A 223 5.95 10.33 -2.98
N ASN A 224 6.54 11.51 -3.00
CA ASN A 224 7.97 11.73 -2.95
C ASN A 224 8.39 12.12 -1.53
N HIS A 225 9.61 11.76 -1.14
CA HIS A 225 10.22 12.18 0.12
C HIS A 225 11.64 12.68 -0.11
N ALA A 226 11.86 13.99 0.04
CA ALA A 226 13.18 14.62 0.07
C ALA A 226 13.69 14.73 1.51
N GLY A 227 15.00 14.65 1.74
CA GLY A 227 15.60 14.71 3.10
C GLY A 227 15.95 13.33 3.69
N ASP A 228 16.22 13.30 4.99
CA ASP A 228 16.68 12.14 5.76
C ASP A 228 15.54 11.45 6.54
N LEU A 229 15.88 10.53 7.44
CA LEU A 229 14.91 9.70 8.17
C LEU A 229 14.08 10.48 9.20
N ASP A 230 14.71 11.42 9.91
CA ASP A 230 14.09 12.17 11.01
C ASP A 230 13.64 13.58 10.59
N TYR A 231 14.07 14.04 9.41
CA TYR A 231 13.71 15.32 8.83
C TYR A 231 13.72 15.25 7.30
N GLY A 232 12.63 15.67 6.68
CA GLY A 232 12.46 15.74 5.25
C GLY A 232 11.21 16.53 4.85
N HIS A 233 10.80 16.36 3.60
CA HIS A 233 9.64 17.00 3.02
C HIS A 233 8.94 16.05 2.05
N TYR A 234 7.63 15.93 2.20
CA TYR A 234 6.81 15.10 1.34
C TYR A 234 6.09 15.95 0.30
N THR A 235 6.13 15.50 -0.95
CA THR A 235 5.35 16.09 -2.05
C THR A 235 4.63 14.99 -2.80
N ALA A 236 3.63 15.35 -3.61
CA ALA A 236 2.89 14.36 -4.40
C ALA A 236 2.84 14.74 -5.88
N PHE A 237 3.06 13.77 -6.77
CA PHE A 237 2.77 13.90 -8.19
C PHE A 237 1.50 13.14 -8.49
N CYS A 238 0.47 13.79 -9.04
CA CYS A 238 -0.79 13.13 -9.36
C CYS A 238 -1.16 13.37 -10.82
N LYS A 239 -1.66 12.32 -11.47
CA LYS A 239 -2.20 12.40 -12.84
C LYS A 239 -3.67 12.78 -12.77
N HIS A 240 -4.00 13.92 -13.35
CA HIS A 240 -5.38 14.40 -13.38
C HIS A 240 -6.25 13.50 -14.27
N SER A 241 -7.37 13.01 -13.74
CA SER A 241 -8.18 11.95 -14.38
C SER A 241 -8.78 12.36 -15.73
N VAL A 242 -9.19 13.62 -15.88
CA VAL A 242 -9.80 14.15 -17.12
C VAL A 242 -8.75 14.64 -18.12
N SER A 243 -7.95 15.64 -17.74
CA SER A 243 -6.94 16.23 -18.63
C SER A 243 -5.74 15.33 -18.94
N LYS A 244 -5.55 14.23 -18.19
CA LYS A 244 -4.41 13.29 -18.30
C LYS A 244 -3.02 13.90 -18.07
N HIS A 245 -2.95 15.16 -17.63
CA HIS A 245 -1.70 15.83 -17.28
C HIS A 245 -1.25 15.51 -15.86
N TRP A 246 0.05 15.62 -15.62
CA TRP A 246 0.66 15.48 -14.31
C TRP A 246 0.80 16.82 -13.60
N TYR A 247 0.60 16.80 -12.29
CA TYR A 247 0.74 17.96 -11.42
C TYR A 247 1.55 17.58 -10.20
N SER A 248 2.44 18.48 -9.77
CA SER A 248 3.13 18.43 -8.49
C SER A 248 2.36 19.24 -7.46
N PHE A 249 2.07 18.60 -6.33
CA PHE A 249 1.43 19.15 -5.14
C PHE A 249 2.49 19.26 -4.06
N ASP A 250 2.90 20.48 -3.79
CA ASP A 250 3.85 20.86 -2.75
C ASP A 250 3.14 21.80 -1.77
N ASP A 251 2.55 21.20 -0.73
CA ASP A 251 1.64 21.86 0.21
C ASP A 251 0.52 22.64 -0.51
N ALA A 252 0.53 23.97 -0.41
CA ALA A 252 -0.46 24.85 -1.04
C ALA A 252 -0.14 25.18 -2.51
N GLN A 253 1.01 24.75 -3.03
CA GLN A 253 1.43 25.04 -4.40
C GLN A 253 1.15 23.87 -5.32
N VAL A 254 0.41 24.14 -6.40
CA VAL A 254 0.12 23.16 -7.45
C VAL A 254 0.75 23.62 -8.75
N THR A 255 1.61 22.79 -9.33
CA THR A 255 2.32 23.11 -10.58
C THR A 255 2.16 21.98 -11.59
N LYS A 256 1.89 22.33 -12.85
CA LYS A 256 1.85 21.33 -13.93
C LYS A 256 3.26 20.87 -14.25
N ILE A 257 3.48 19.56 -14.32
CA ILE A 257 4.80 18.97 -14.63
C ILE A 257 4.73 18.11 -15.89
N PRO A 258 5.83 18.01 -16.67
CA PRO A 258 5.91 17.08 -17.78
C PRO A 258 6.04 15.64 -17.29
N GLU A 259 5.61 14.69 -18.12
CA GLU A 259 5.66 13.26 -17.79
C GLU A 259 7.08 12.77 -17.48
N SER A 260 8.10 13.35 -18.14
CA SER A 260 9.51 13.05 -17.88
C SER A 260 9.98 13.41 -16.46
N ALA A 261 9.33 14.38 -15.81
CA ALA A 261 9.66 14.79 -14.44
C ALA A 261 8.99 13.91 -13.37
N VAL A 262 8.04 13.05 -13.76
CA VAL A 262 7.36 12.13 -12.84
C VAL A 262 8.32 11.07 -12.32
N GLN A 263 9.36 10.73 -13.10
CA GLN A 263 10.45 9.85 -12.68
C GLN A 263 11.35 10.57 -11.68
N ALA A 264 11.17 10.31 -10.39
CA ALA A 264 11.90 10.99 -9.33
C ALA A 264 12.66 10.01 -8.44
N ASP A 265 13.91 10.34 -8.13
CA ASP A 265 14.75 9.58 -7.18
C ASP A 265 14.19 9.60 -5.76
N THR A 266 13.35 10.60 -5.45
CA THR A 266 12.68 10.78 -4.17
C THR A 266 11.38 9.99 -4.05
N ALA A 267 10.94 9.27 -5.08
CA ALA A 267 9.72 8.47 -5.05
C ALA A 267 9.72 7.48 -3.88
N TYR A 268 8.66 7.48 -3.07
CA TYR A 268 8.54 6.71 -1.83
C TYR A 268 7.33 5.77 -1.86
N LEU A 269 6.16 6.28 -2.28
CA LEU A 269 4.97 5.47 -2.57
C LEU A 269 4.58 5.63 -4.04
N LEU A 270 4.21 4.53 -4.69
CA LEU A 270 3.73 4.50 -6.07
C LEU A 270 2.30 3.95 -6.08
N PHE A 271 1.37 4.70 -6.66
CA PHE A 271 -0.05 4.32 -6.79
C PHE A 271 -0.34 3.98 -8.25
N TYR A 272 -0.78 2.76 -8.47
CA TYR A 272 -1.02 2.14 -9.78
C TYR A 272 -2.45 1.65 -9.91
#